data_AF-S4MY67-F1
#
_entry.id   AF-S4MY67-F1
#
_cell.length_a   1.000
_cell.length_b   1.000
_cell.length_c   1.000
_cell.angle_alpha   90.00
_cell.angle_beta   90.00
_cell.angle_gamma   90.00
#
_symmetry.space_group_name_H-M   'P 1'
#
loop_
_entity.id
_entity.type
_entity.pdbx_description
1 polymer ?
#
loop_
_entity_poly.entity_id
_entity_poly.type
_entity_poly.pdbx_seq_one_letter_code
_entity_poly.pdbx_strand_id
1 'polypeptide(L)'
;MGKASRKKQERRARKAVCAASVDVTGSENPRALGEEALERLLRSNAPGKLSLAGAYAFGYGALGYAQHEGTDPYWHQEVDPLDVLFLGTVWPKWFRDELEFANARDAWLRLLRGTVHGKGVKRFVREAVSASAELGIPVDDGELMLALTGRLEGAGLDQRRLPRRLLPEVALQDCRAACGPSLDLRLSDPPEDAKERIRRFWENAEEESWADDTPQTVLRDGLRRFQEAGLPVEENSGLLLPALYAMLMTKPGELLEDMAEHARAWAVALDEASTLVPVLDILLLAPELEMPVADALGHLFAVPAFTEPFPSDALLWTSSPGLALPRLAFELGIPEVTTREETVTPDLLDWVGMHARMRMAAAARGGAADPDLDLDQTDSADSADSRDGTPKESDERWAQRREAVREAVQRKVRKKSRGTAATRRRSDRPVERIWNADGSSALWISADTPQGRELMEGLEGQLEAFREKFGREPGPGDPLFFDPEADEPTRLTKEYFDDMLLRMAERAKEMGVDPAFLHAWREVGYVVTEDTRSGFTAAEVIAFNRALARHREAGE
;
A
#
# COMPACT_ATOMS: atom_id res chain seq x y z
N MET A 1 -55.42 36.58 12.82
CA MET A 1 -55.06 35.22 12.34
C MET A 1 -54.23 35.29 11.05
N GLY A 2 -52.90 35.55 11.11
CA GLY A 2 -52.15 35.88 9.88
C GLY A 2 -50.65 35.53 9.82
N LYS A 3 -50.10 34.77 10.78
CA LYS A 3 -48.67 34.38 10.77
C LYS A 3 -48.44 32.92 10.33
N ALA A 4 -49.38 32.02 10.62
CA ALA A 4 -49.28 30.61 10.23
C ALA A 4 -49.52 30.39 8.72
N SER A 5 -50.37 31.21 8.09
CA SER A 5 -50.68 31.08 6.65
C SER A 5 -49.47 31.50 5.77
N ARG A 6 -48.78 32.57 6.15
CA ARG A 6 -47.61 33.10 5.42
C ARG A 6 -46.44 32.12 5.41
N LYS A 7 -46.19 31.46 6.55
CA LYS A 7 -45.14 30.42 6.69
C LYS A 7 -45.48 29.15 5.89
N LYS A 8 -46.76 28.82 5.71
CA LYS A 8 -47.22 27.69 4.87
C LYS A 8 -47.12 28.01 3.38
N GLN A 9 -47.33 29.27 2.99
CA GLN A 9 -47.18 29.76 1.62
C GLN A 9 -45.70 29.83 1.20
N GLU A 10 -44.80 30.33 2.06
CA GLU A 10 -43.35 30.28 1.81
C GLU A 10 -42.83 28.84 1.69
N ARG A 11 -43.37 27.91 2.49
CA ARG A 11 -42.97 26.50 2.42
C ARG A 11 -43.48 25.82 1.15
N ARG A 12 -44.64 26.23 0.63
CA ARG A 12 -45.16 25.76 -0.68
C ARG A 12 -44.41 26.39 -1.85
N ALA A 13 -44.01 27.67 -1.76
CA ALA A 13 -43.15 28.30 -2.76
C ALA A 13 -41.77 27.65 -2.81
N ARG A 14 -41.14 27.36 -1.66
CA ARG A 14 -39.86 26.61 -1.61
C ARG A 14 -39.99 25.17 -2.10
N LYS A 15 -41.12 24.51 -1.84
CA LYS A 15 -41.37 23.16 -2.36
C LYS A 15 -41.67 23.15 -3.85
N ALA A 16 -42.23 24.24 -4.42
CA ALA A 16 -42.38 24.41 -5.86
C ALA A 16 -41.05 24.75 -6.54
N VAL A 17 -40.12 25.45 -5.87
CA VAL A 17 -38.75 25.68 -6.37
C VAL A 17 -37.89 24.41 -6.30
N CYS A 18 -38.12 23.51 -5.33
CA CYS A 18 -37.47 22.18 -5.32
C CYS A 18 -38.16 21.14 -6.20
N ALA A 19 -39.42 21.36 -6.63
CA ALA A 19 -40.20 20.43 -7.45
C ALA A 19 -40.34 20.88 -8.91
N ALA A 20 -39.87 22.08 -9.25
CA ALA A 20 -39.33 22.35 -10.58
C ALA A 20 -38.03 21.54 -10.67
N SER A 21 -38.22 20.26 -11.01
CA SER A 21 -37.24 19.47 -11.71
C SER A 21 -36.56 20.39 -12.70
N VAL A 22 -35.29 20.60 -12.42
CA VAL A 22 -34.31 21.09 -13.37
C VAL A 22 -34.41 20.15 -14.57
N ASP A 23 -35.25 20.51 -15.54
CA ASP A 23 -35.07 20.15 -16.94
C ASP A 23 -33.75 20.81 -17.36
N VAL A 24 -32.62 20.21 -16.96
CA VAL A 24 -31.32 20.47 -17.56
C VAL A 24 -31.18 19.52 -18.73
N THR A 25 -31.89 19.89 -19.80
CA THR A 25 -31.37 19.72 -21.16
C THR A 25 -30.35 20.83 -21.40
N GLY A 26 -29.24 20.76 -20.69
CA GLY A 26 -28.11 21.68 -20.78
C GLY A 26 -26.85 20.88 -20.46
N SER A 27 -26.20 20.38 -21.50
CA SER A 27 -24.89 19.72 -21.47
C SER A 27 -23.82 20.70 -20.98
N GLU A 28 -23.85 21.09 -19.71
CA GLU A 28 -22.75 21.85 -19.12
C GLU A 28 -21.59 20.90 -18.84
N ASN A 29 -20.44 21.23 -19.41
CA ASN A 29 -19.22 20.44 -19.30
C ASN A 29 -18.82 20.31 -17.81
N PRO A 30 -18.77 19.09 -17.23
CA PRO A 30 -18.39 18.88 -15.82
C PRO A 30 -17.07 19.55 -15.43
N ARG A 31 -16.13 19.63 -16.39
CA ARG A 31 -14.87 20.33 -16.23
C ARG A 31 -15.05 21.83 -16.00
N ALA A 32 -15.87 22.49 -16.80
CA ALA A 32 -16.11 23.94 -16.69
C ALA A 32 -16.79 24.28 -15.34
N LEU A 33 -17.74 23.46 -14.91
CA LEU A 33 -18.36 23.59 -13.58
C LEU A 33 -17.32 23.42 -12.46
N GLY A 34 -16.37 22.50 -12.62
CA GLY A 34 -15.24 22.32 -11.72
C GLY A 34 -14.32 23.55 -11.65
N GLU A 35 -13.90 24.08 -12.79
CA GLU A 35 -13.03 25.27 -12.86
C GLU A 35 -13.67 26.48 -12.15
N GLU A 36 -14.95 26.75 -12.41
CA GLU A 36 -15.66 27.84 -11.75
C GLU A 36 -15.82 27.62 -10.23
N ALA A 37 -16.11 26.38 -9.82
CA ALA A 37 -16.24 26.03 -8.41
C ALA A 37 -14.90 26.16 -7.68
N LEU A 38 -13.80 25.72 -8.30
CA LEU A 38 -12.44 25.86 -7.78
C LEU A 38 -12.14 27.33 -7.46
N GLU A 39 -12.38 28.24 -8.40
CA GLU A 39 -12.18 29.67 -8.18
C GLU A 39 -13.04 30.24 -7.04
N ARG A 40 -14.31 29.82 -6.94
CA ARG A 40 -15.22 30.26 -5.86
C ARG A 40 -14.77 29.73 -4.51
N LEU A 41 -14.38 28.46 -4.44
CA LEU A 41 -13.94 27.81 -3.21
C LEU A 41 -12.63 28.41 -2.70
N LEU A 42 -11.64 28.64 -3.57
CA LEU A 42 -10.38 29.31 -3.22
C LEU A 42 -10.60 30.73 -2.71
N ARG A 43 -11.53 31.50 -3.31
CA ARG A 43 -11.85 32.87 -2.84
C ARG A 43 -12.62 32.91 -1.53
N SER A 44 -13.49 31.93 -1.29
CA SER A 44 -14.41 31.91 -0.13
C SER A 44 -13.83 31.18 1.08
N ASN A 45 -12.67 30.54 0.93
CA ASN A 45 -11.94 29.85 1.99
C ASN A 45 -10.62 30.57 2.28
N ALA A 46 -10.18 30.52 3.52
CA ALA A 46 -8.87 31.03 3.93
C ALA A 46 -8.18 29.97 4.80
N PRO A 47 -6.84 29.97 4.88
CA PRO A 47 -6.10 29.12 5.81
C PRO A 47 -6.68 29.23 7.23
N GLY A 48 -6.96 28.09 7.86
CA GLY A 48 -7.58 28.03 9.19
C GLY A 48 -9.12 28.18 9.23
N LYS A 49 -9.77 28.47 8.10
CA LYS A 49 -11.25 28.54 7.94
C LYS A 49 -11.70 27.71 6.74
N LEU A 50 -11.22 26.48 6.65
CA LEU A 50 -11.48 25.59 5.53
C LEU A 50 -12.77 24.79 5.75
N SER A 51 -13.59 24.65 4.72
CA SER A 51 -14.58 23.58 4.62
C SER A 51 -13.95 22.34 3.98
N LEU A 52 -14.66 21.21 3.87
CA LEU A 52 -14.11 20.03 3.21
C LEU A 52 -13.91 20.28 1.71
N ALA A 53 -14.91 20.88 1.04
CA ALA A 53 -14.77 21.28 -0.37
C ALA A 53 -13.68 22.35 -0.55
N GLY A 54 -13.57 23.29 0.39
CA GLY A 54 -12.51 24.30 0.37
C GLY A 54 -11.11 23.72 0.55
N ALA A 55 -10.93 22.80 1.49
CA ALA A 55 -9.68 22.08 1.69
C ALA A 55 -9.30 21.32 0.41
N TYR A 56 -10.24 20.57 -0.17
CA TYR A 56 -10.00 19.88 -1.45
C TYR A 56 -9.56 20.83 -2.57
N ALA A 57 -10.24 21.98 -2.73
CA ALA A 57 -9.85 23.01 -3.69
C ALA A 57 -8.43 23.56 -3.46
N PHE A 58 -8.05 23.82 -2.20
CA PHE A 58 -6.70 24.24 -1.86
C PHE A 58 -5.66 23.16 -2.16
N GLY A 59 -5.96 21.89 -1.88
CA GLY A 59 -5.07 20.78 -2.19
C GLY A 59 -4.89 20.57 -3.69
N TYR A 60 -5.96 20.67 -4.46
CA TYR A 60 -5.90 20.54 -5.92
C TYR A 60 -5.07 21.70 -6.52
N GLY A 61 -5.29 22.92 -6.02
CA GLY A 61 -4.47 24.08 -6.37
C GLY A 61 -2.99 23.91 -5.97
N ALA A 62 -2.71 23.29 -4.83
CA ALA A 62 -1.36 22.98 -4.37
C ALA A 62 -0.63 21.99 -5.30
N LEU A 63 -1.32 20.95 -5.77
CA LEU A 63 -0.76 20.04 -6.78
C LEU A 63 -0.41 20.77 -8.07
N GLY A 64 -1.35 21.58 -8.59
CA GLY A 64 -1.11 22.37 -9.81
C GLY A 64 0.02 23.39 -9.65
N TYR A 65 0.14 24.01 -8.47
CA TYR A 65 1.26 24.90 -8.14
C TYR A 65 2.59 24.15 -8.14
N ALA A 66 2.68 23.01 -7.46
CA ALA A 66 3.90 22.21 -7.38
C ALA A 66 4.35 21.71 -8.76
N GLN A 67 3.41 21.26 -9.60
CA GLN A 67 3.67 20.87 -10.99
C GLN A 67 4.15 22.05 -11.84
N HIS A 68 3.58 23.24 -11.66
CA HIS A 68 3.99 24.42 -12.42
C HIS A 68 5.40 24.88 -12.06
N GLU A 69 5.74 24.86 -10.76
CA GLU A 69 7.06 25.24 -10.26
C GLU A 69 8.11 24.13 -10.47
N GLY A 70 7.71 22.92 -10.86
CA GLY A 70 8.59 21.75 -10.94
C GLY A 70 9.14 21.32 -9.59
N THR A 71 8.40 21.59 -8.51
CA THR A 71 8.75 21.24 -7.13
C THR A 71 7.86 20.12 -6.59
N ASP A 72 7.21 19.35 -7.45
CA ASP A 72 6.36 18.24 -7.05
C ASP A 72 7.20 17.06 -6.52
N PRO A 73 7.00 16.64 -5.26
CA PRO A 73 7.50 15.37 -4.77
C PRO A 73 7.06 14.24 -5.69
N TYR A 74 7.93 13.24 -5.90
CA TYR A 74 7.68 12.12 -6.81
C TYR A 74 6.36 11.38 -6.55
N TRP A 75 5.88 11.37 -5.30
CA TRP A 75 4.65 10.71 -4.88
C TRP A 75 3.37 11.52 -5.15
N HIS A 76 3.46 12.79 -5.57
CA HIS A 76 2.28 13.61 -5.90
C HIS A 76 1.43 13.03 -7.03
N GLN A 77 2.00 12.16 -7.87
CA GLN A 77 1.28 11.51 -8.98
C GLN A 77 0.44 10.32 -8.52
N GLU A 78 0.66 9.83 -7.30
CA GLU A 78 0.02 8.65 -6.70
C GLU A 78 -1.15 9.03 -5.78
N VAL A 79 -1.52 10.32 -5.71
CA VAL A 79 -2.51 10.82 -4.75
C VAL A 79 -3.95 10.59 -5.20
N ASP A 80 -4.81 10.21 -4.27
CA ASP A 80 -6.26 10.12 -4.48
C ASP A 80 -7.00 11.40 -4.02
N PRO A 81 -8.32 11.52 -4.28
CA PRO A 81 -9.07 12.69 -3.82
C PRO A 81 -9.07 12.97 -2.31
N LEU A 82 -8.95 11.96 -1.44
CA LEU A 82 -8.81 12.17 0.01
C LEU A 82 -7.42 12.67 0.39
N ASP A 83 -6.38 12.21 -0.31
CA ASP A 83 -5.03 12.77 -0.19
C ASP A 83 -5.03 14.26 -0.50
N VAL A 84 -5.67 14.64 -1.60
CA VAL A 84 -5.80 16.05 -2.00
C VAL A 84 -6.58 16.86 -0.99
N LEU A 85 -7.67 16.29 -0.45
CA LEU A 85 -8.41 16.93 0.63
C LEU A 85 -7.52 17.16 1.86
N PHE A 86 -6.71 16.18 2.27
CA PHE A 86 -5.78 16.33 3.39
C PHE A 86 -4.68 17.34 3.08
N LEU A 87 -4.05 17.27 1.91
CA LEU A 87 -3.00 18.19 1.45
C LEU A 87 -3.45 19.65 1.57
N GLY A 88 -4.68 19.96 1.15
CA GLY A 88 -5.19 21.32 1.27
C GLY A 88 -5.50 21.77 2.70
N THR A 89 -5.64 20.85 3.67
CA THR A 89 -5.76 21.22 5.10
C THR A 89 -4.43 21.53 5.76
N VAL A 90 -3.32 21.06 5.18
CA VAL A 90 -1.96 21.22 5.73
C VAL A 90 -1.09 22.19 4.94
N TRP A 91 -1.49 22.56 3.73
CA TRP A 91 -0.75 23.50 2.89
C TRP A 91 -0.43 24.83 3.60
N PRO A 92 0.82 25.34 3.53
CA PRO A 92 1.96 24.88 2.72
C PRO A 92 2.97 24.00 3.49
N LYS A 93 2.53 23.20 4.47
CA LYS A 93 3.41 22.28 5.22
C LYS A 93 4.08 21.29 4.25
N TRP A 94 5.38 21.10 4.43
CA TRP A 94 6.16 20.06 3.78
C TRP A 94 6.21 18.81 4.66
N PHE A 95 6.12 17.65 4.01
CA PHE A 95 6.36 16.34 4.61
C PHE A 95 7.73 15.86 4.15
N ARG A 96 8.41 15.09 4.99
CA ARG A 96 9.71 14.53 4.68
C ARG A 96 9.65 13.57 3.50
N ASP A 97 8.59 12.76 3.48
CA ASP A 97 8.39 11.65 2.54
C ASP A 97 6.88 11.34 2.42
N GLU A 98 6.55 10.42 1.50
CA GLU A 98 5.20 9.89 1.27
C GLU A 98 4.63 9.16 2.49
N LEU A 99 5.50 8.53 3.28
CA LEU A 99 5.11 7.71 4.44
C LEU A 99 4.59 8.62 5.57
N GLU A 100 5.29 9.72 5.86
CA GLU A 100 4.87 10.74 6.83
C GLU A 100 3.54 11.36 6.40
N PHE A 101 3.39 11.69 5.11
CA PHE A 101 2.15 12.22 4.56
C PHE A 101 0.97 11.25 4.76
N ALA A 102 1.12 10.00 4.32
CA ALA A 102 0.06 9.00 4.38
C ALA A 102 -0.34 8.67 5.83
N ASN A 103 0.63 8.57 6.74
CA ASN A 103 0.37 8.31 8.15
C ASN A 103 -0.34 9.48 8.84
N ALA A 104 0.08 10.71 8.58
CA ALA A 104 -0.57 11.90 9.11
C ALA A 104 -2.01 12.03 8.60
N ARG A 105 -2.24 11.75 7.30
CA ARG A 105 -3.57 11.70 6.69
C ARG A 105 -4.46 10.68 7.38
N ASP A 106 -4.00 9.44 7.50
CA ASP A 106 -4.82 8.37 8.08
C ASP A 106 -5.17 8.63 9.54
N ALA A 107 -4.22 9.15 10.33
CA ALA A 107 -4.46 9.57 11.70
C ALA A 107 -5.51 10.68 11.78
N TRP A 108 -5.40 11.69 10.89
CA TRP A 108 -6.38 12.76 10.83
C TRP A 108 -7.77 12.26 10.45
N LEU A 109 -7.88 11.38 9.45
CA LEU A 109 -9.15 10.76 9.06
C LEU A 109 -9.78 9.97 10.22
N ARG A 110 -8.97 9.26 11.03
CA ARG A 110 -9.43 8.59 12.26
C ARG A 110 -9.97 9.58 13.28
N LEU A 111 -9.29 10.69 13.54
CA LEU A 111 -9.77 11.73 14.47
C LEU A 111 -11.09 12.38 14.01
N LEU A 112 -11.33 12.43 12.70
CA LEU A 112 -12.62 12.88 12.18
C LEU A 112 -13.74 11.85 12.36
N ARG A 113 -13.43 10.56 12.57
CA ARG A 113 -14.44 9.52 12.83
C ARG A 113 -15.25 9.89 14.08
N GLY A 114 -16.55 9.60 14.05
CA GLY A 114 -17.49 9.98 15.12
C GLY A 114 -17.91 11.46 15.14
N THR A 115 -17.24 12.35 14.40
CA THR A 115 -17.64 13.76 14.30
C THR A 115 -18.65 14.02 13.17
N VAL A 116 -19.25 15.22 13.14
CA VAL A 116 -20.06 15.66 12.00
C VAL A 116 -19.24 15.79 10.71
N HIS A 117 -17.94 16.06 10.83
CA HIS A 117 -17.03 16.17 9.68
C HIS A 117 -16.67 14.81 9.12
N GLY A 118 -16.56 13.78 9.96
CA GLY A 118 -16.46 12.39 9.50
C GLY A 118 -17.64 11.96 8.63
N LYS A 119 -18.87 12.42 8.93
CA LYS A 119 -20.02 12.21 8.03
C LYS A 119 -19.86 12.95 6.69
N GLY A 120 -19.22 14.12 6.71
CA GLY A 120 -18.86 14.88 5.51
C GLY A 120 -17.82 14.14 4.66
N VAL A 121 -16.79 13.55 5.28
CA VAL A 121 -15.80 12.72 4.57
C VAL A 121 -16.46 11.48 3.95
N LYS A 122 -17.34 10.79 4.68
CA LYS A 122 -18.11 9.67 4.11
C LYS A 122 -18.99 10.08 2.93
N ARG A 123 -19.49 11.32 2.93
CA ARG A 123 -20.23 11.87 1.78
C ARG A 123 -19.28 12.19 0.63
N PHE A 124 -18.15 12.84 0.92
CA PHE A 124 -17.10 13.12 -0.05
C PHE A 124 -16.72 11.87 -0.86
N VAL A 125 -16.43 10.75 -0.18
CA VAL A 125 -16.07 9.49 -0.86
C VAL A 125 -17.18 9.00 -1.78
N ARG A 126 -18.44 9.05 -1.35
CA ARG A 126 -19.58 8.67 -2.20
C ARG A 126 -19.69 9.56 -3.43
N GLU A 127 -19.50 10.88 -3.28
CA GLU A 127 -19.53 11.80 -4.43
C GLU A 127 -18.39 11.53 -5.40
N ALA A 128 -17.18 11.23 -4.90
CA ALA A 128 -16.02 10.91 -5.73
C ALA A 128 -16.21 9.62 -6.53
N VAL A 129 -16.60 8.52 -5.87
CA VAL A 129 -16.85 7.24 -6.54
C VAL A 129 -18.02 7.34 -7.52
N SER A 130 -19.11 8.03 -7.13
CA SER A 130 -20.26 8.25 -8.02
C SER A 130 -19.88 9.09 -9.25
N ALA A 131 -18.98 10.08 -9.09
CA ALA A 131 -18.47 10.86 -10.21
C ALA A 131 -17.66 10.02 -11.18
N SER A 132 -16.78 9.17 -10.63
CA SER A 132 -15.99 8.24 -11.43
C SER A 132 -16.88 7.31 -12.25
N ALA A 133 -17.88 6.69 -11.62
CA ALA A 133 -18.81 5.78 -12.29
C ALA A 133 -19.69 6.49 -13.34
N GLU A 134 -20.18 7.70 -13.05
CA GLU A 134 -21.03 8.47 -13.98
C GLU A 134 -20.28 8.96 -15.21
N LEU A 135 -19.00 9.34 -15.05
CA LEU A 135 -18.18 9.89 -16.12
C LEU A 135 -17.34 8.84 -16.84
N GLY A 136 -17.18 7.64 -16.26
CA GLY A 136 -16.30 6.60 -16.78
C GLY A 136 -14.81 6.98 -16.70
N ILE A 137 -14.45 7.83 -15.73
CA ILE A 137 -13.08 8.33 -15.54
C ILE A 137 -12.58 7.87 -14.15
N PRO A 138 -11.32 7.43 -14.01
CA PRO A 138 -10.75 7.04 -12.72
C PRO A 138 -10.82 8.09 -11.61
N VAL A 139 -10.91 7.66 -10.35
CA VAL A 139 -11.04 8.55 -9.18
C VAL A 139 -9.88 9.53 -8.97
N ASP A 140 -8.70 9.13 -9.40
CA ASP A 140 -7.38 9.76 -9.29
C ASP A 140 -6.95 10.42 -10.61
N ASP A 141 -7.84 10.48 -11.61
CA ASP A 141 -7.59 11.24 -12.83
C ASP A 141 -7.76 12.74 -12.60
N GLY A 142 -6.83 13.55 -13.13
CA GLY A 142 -6.82 15.00 -12.96
C GLY A 142 -8.08 15.70 -13.48
N GLU A 143 -8.73 15.18 -14.53
CA GLU A 143 -9.99 15.73 -15.05
C GLU A 143 -11.16 15.42 -14.11
N LEU A 144 -11.21 14.19 -13.58
CA LEU A 144 -12.23 13.84 -12.58
C LEU A 144 -12.05 14.66 -11.31
N MET A 145 -10.81 14.79 -10.82
CA MET A 145 -10.49 15.57 -9.63
C MET A 145 -10.91 17.03 -9.76
N LEU A 146 -10.71 17.63 -10.95
CA LEU A 146 -11.22 18.97 -11.23
C LEU A 146 -12.75 19.02 -11.20
N ALA A 147 -13.43 18.11 -11.89
CA ALA A 147 -14.89 18.04 -11.91
C ALA A 147 -15.49 17.80 -10.51
N LEU A 148 -14.79 17.05 -9.66
CA LEU A 148 -15.20 16.75 -8.29
C LEU A 148 -15.36 18.03 -7.46
N THR A 149 -14.57 19.08 -7.69
CA THR A 149 -14.70 20.36 -6.96
C THR A 149 -16.13 20.93 -7.03
N GLY A 150 -16.73 20.98 -8.23
CA GLY A 150 -18.10 21.43 -8.45
C GLY A 150 -19.13 20.51 -7.80
N ARG A 151 -18.89 19.20 -7.85
CA ARG A 151 -19.77 18.21 -7.20
C ARG A 151 -19.77 18.35 -5.67
N LEU A 152 -18.61 18.60 -5.06
CA LEU A 152 -18.49 18.79 -3.61
C LEU A 152 -19.18 20.09 -3.15
N GLU A 153 -19.08 21.16 -3.95
CA GLU A 153 -19.83 22.41 -3.72
C GLU A 153 -21.34 22.15 -3.84
N GLY A 154 -21.80 21.48 -4.90
CA GLY A 154 -23.20 21.09 -5.08
C GLY A 154 -23.73 20.17 -3.98
N ALA A 155 -22.87 19.34 -3.41
CA ALA A 155 -23.17 18.52 -2.24
C ALA A 155 -23.25 19.34 -0.93
N GLY A 156 -22.88 20.62 -0.92
CA GLY A 156 -22.90 21.47 0.26
C GLY A 156 -21.76 21.17 1.25
N LEU A 157 -20.68 20.54 0.79
CA LEU A 157 -19.49 20.26 1.61
C LEU A 157 -18.62 21.51 1.83
N ASP A 158 -19.00 22.63 1.22
CA ASP A 158 -18.46 23.97 1.42
C ASP A 158 -19.06 24.70 2.64
N GLN A 159 -20.28 24.32 3.05
CA GLN A 159 -21.08 25.08 4.01
C GLN A 159 -20.56 25.02 5.46
N ARG A 160 -19.90 23.92 5.83
CA ARG A 160 -19.43 23.69 7.20
C ARG A 160 -17.91 23.77 7.28
N ARG A 161 -17.41 24.73 8.06
CA ARG A 161 -15.97 24.90 8.32
C ARG A 161 -15.47 23.88 9.33
N LEU A 162 -14.26 23.37 9.11
CA LEU A 162 -13.48 22.59 10.06
C LEU A 162 -13.11 23.49 11.25
N PRO A 163 -13.47 23.11 12.48
CA PRO A 163 -12.98 23.76 13.69
C PRO A 163 -11.45 23.69 13.76
N ARG A 164 -10.80 24.71 14.32
CA ARG A 164 -9.33 24.76 14.47
C ARG A 164 -8.75 23.51 15.15
N ARG A 165 -9.44 22.96 16.16
CA ARG A 165 -9.03 21.73 16.86
C ARG A 165 -9.05 20.46 16.00
N LEU A 166 -9.71 20.49 14.84
CA LEU A 166 -9.77 19.39 13.88
C LEU A 166 -8.88 19.64 12.66
N LEU A 167 -8.13 20.75 12.61
CA LEU A 167 -7.13 20.96 11.57
C LEU A 167 -5.87 20.15 11.94
N PRO A 168 -5.18 19.51 10.98
CA PRO A 168 -4.10 18.59 11.30
C PRO A 168 -2.96 19.22 12.11
N GLU A 169 -2.65 20.50 11.88
CA GLU A 169 -1.64 21.25 12.66
C GLU A 169 -1.88 21.15 14.18
N VAL A 170 -3.13 21.21 14.62
CA VAL A 170 -3.49 21.11 16.04
C VAL A 170 -3.86 19.69 16.42
N ALA A 171 -4.57 18.98 15.53
CA ALA A 171 -5.12 17.67 15.83
C ALA A 171 -4.06 16.57 15.90
N LEU A 172 -2.93 16.72 15.20
CA LEU A 172 -1.86 15.73 15.10
C LEU A 172 -0.61 16.05 15.93
N GLN A 173 -0.59 17.18 16.65
CA GLN A 173 0.61 17.68 17.31
C GLN A 173 1.25 16.67 18.28
N ASP A 174 0.43 15.87 18.96
CA ASP A 174 0.86 14.84 19.91
C ASP A 174 0.45 13.43 19.45
N CYS A 175 0.06 13.26 18.18
CA CYS A 175 -0.39 11.96 17.68
C CYS A 175 0.79 11.03 17.42
N ARG A 176 0.62 9.76 17.83
CA ARG A 176 1.63 8.71 17.64
C ARG A 176 2.04 8.54 16.18
N ALA A 177 1.10 8.68 15.26
CA ALA A 177 1.37 8.55 13.82
C ALA A 177 2.27 9.66 13.25
N ALA A 178 2.32 10.84 13.89
CA ALA A 178 3.12 11.97 13.45
C ALA A 178 4.48 12.02 14.17
N CYS A 179 4.52 11.70 15.46
CA CYS A 179 5.70 11.90 16.30
C CYS A 179 6.36 10.60 16.79
N GLY A 180 5.71 9.44 16.59
CA GLY A 180 6.09 8.20 17.27
C GLY A 180 5.70 8.18 18.75
N PRO A 181 6.03 7.11 19.49
CA PRO A 181 5.84 7.07 20.93
C PRO A 181 6.73 8.11 21.64
N SER A 182 6.26 8.62 22.77
CA SER A 182 7.05 9.52 23.61
C SER A 182 8.25 8.78 24.20
N LEU A 183 9.43 9.43 24.21
CA LEU A 183 10.62 8.91 24.88
C LEU A 183 10.45 8.79 26.41
N ASP A 184 9.48 9.51 26.99
CA ASP A 184 9.13 9.45 28.41
C ASP A 184 8.08 8.34 28.71
N LEU A 185 7.68 7.56 27.70
CA LEU A 185 6.73 6.46 27.86
C LEU A 185 7.30 5.42 28.84
N ARG A 186 6.53 5.13 29.90
CA ARG A 186 6.90 4.09 30.86
C ARG A 186 6.58 2.71 30.29
N LEU A 187 7.63 1.93 30.05
CA LEU A 187 7.51 0.54 29.63
C LEU A 187 7.11 -0.34 30.80
N SER A 188 6.36 -1.41 30.51
CA SER A 188 5.97 -2.42 31.51
C SER A 188 7.21 -3.14 32.05
N ASP A 189 7.30 -3.33 33.37
CA ASP A 189 8.43 -4.04 33.97
C ASP A 189 8.50 -5.49 33.46
N PRO A 190 9.71 -5.99 33.12
CA PRO A 190 9.87 -7.39 32.70
C PRO A 190 9.35 -8.35 33.78
N PRO A 191 8.70 -9.46 33.40
CA PRO A 191 8.25 -10.45 34.37
C PRO A 191 9.44 -11.11 35.09
N GLU A 192 9.22 -11.61 36.30
CA GLU A 192 10.27 -12.26 37.12
C GLU A 192 10.99 -13.41 36.40
N ASP A 193 10.29 -14.10 35.51
CA ASP A 193 10.81 -15.21 34.68
C ASP A 193 11.33 -14.76 33.30
N ALA A 194 11.50 -13.47 33.04
CA ALA A 194 11.90 -12.92 31.73
C ALA A 194 13.16 -13.58 31.17
N LYS A 195 14.19 -13.80 31.99
CA LYS A 195 15.44 -14.44 31.56
C LYS A 195 15.22 -15.85 30.99
N GLU A 196 14.35 -16.63 31.60
CA GLU A 196 14.02 -17.98 31.15
C GLU A 196 13.17 -17.95 29.87
N ARG A 197 12.24 -16.98 29.75
CA ARG A 197 11.46 -16.78 28.52
C ARG A 197 12.33 -16.35 27.34
N ILE A 198 13.27 -15.44 27.57
CA ILE A 198 14.25 -15.00 26.55
C ILE A 198 15.14 -16.17 26.13
N ARG A 199 15.62 -16.98 27.07
CA ARG A 199 16.40 -18.19 26.75
C ARG A 199 15.61 -19.13 25.84
N ARG A 200 14.35 -19.42 26.16
CA ARG A 200 13.46 -20.25 25.33
C ARG A 200 13.14 -19.63 23.97
N PHE A 201 13.04 -18.30 23.91
CA PHE A 201 12.82 -17.57 22.66
C PHE A 201 13.94 -17.86 21.65
N TRP A 202 15.19 -17.92 22.10
CA TRP A 202 16.34 -18.26 21.26
C TRP A 202 16.53 -19.78 21.06
N GLU A 203 16.13 -20.61 22.03
CA GLU A 203 16.31 -22.08 21.96
C GLU A 203 15.24 -22.81 21.11
N ASN A 204 14.00 -22.30 21.04
CA ASN A 204 12.89 -22.91 20.30
C ASN A 204 13.02 -22.66 18.78
N ALA A 205 14.08 -23.21 18.19
CA ALA A 205 14.51 -23.03 16.81
C ALA A 205 14.03 -24.12 15.83
N GLU A 206 13.24 -25.10 16.27
CA GLU A 206 12.72 -26.14 15.37
C GLU A 206 11.53 -25.66 14.54
N GLU A 207 11.75 -25.66 13.22
CA GLU A 207 10.83 -25.46 12.07
C GLU A 207 10.01 -24.15 12.07
N GLU A 208 9.68 -23.62 10.89
CA GLU A 208 8.81 -22.46 10.77
C GLU A 208 7.40 -22.84 11.29
N SER A 209 7.14 -22.62 12.57
CA SER A 209 5.83 -22.85 13.18
C SER A 209 4.92 -21.67 12.84
N TRP A 210 4.48 -21.64 11.59
CA TRP A 210 3.41 -20.78 11.10
C TRP A 210 2.03 -21.13 11.72
N ALA A 211 1.99 -21.97 12.75
CA ALA A 211 0.79 -22.36 13.48
C ALA A 211 0.39 -21.30 14.53
N ASP A 212 1.36 -20.50 15.01
CA ASP A 212 1.11 -19.46 16.02
C ASP A 212 1.21 -18.07 15.38
N ASP A 213 0.06 -17.40 15.22
CA ASP A 213 -0.08 -16.09 14.60
C ASP A 213 0.24 -14.92 15.57
N THR A 214 1.30 -15.08 16.37
CA THR A 214 1.68 -14.14 17.43
C THR A 214 2.91 -13.28 17.06
N PRO A 215 3.01 -12.04 17.57
CA PRO A 215 4.20 -11.20 17.39
C PRO A 215 5.49 -11.87 17.87
N GLN A 216 5.44 -12.66 18.95
CA GLN A 216 6.59 -13.41 19.45
C GLN A 216 7.13 -14.40 18.42
N THR A 217 6.26 -15.21 17.80
CA THR A 217 6.69 -16.21 16.81
C THR A 217 7.20 -15.53 15.55
N VAL A 218 6.49 -14.53 15.04
CA VAL A 218 6.87 -13.79 13.84
C VAL A 218 8.19 -13.02 14.03
N LEU A 219 8.40 -12.37 15.19
CA LEU A 219 9.67 -11.72 15.52
C LEU A 219 10.83 -12.73 15.54
N ARG A 220 10.63 -13.88 16.18
CA ARG A 220 11.65 -14.93 16.30
C ARG A 220 12.08 -15.43 14.92
N ASP A 221 11.13 -15.74 14.06
CA ASP A 221 11.40 -16.21 12.69
C ASP A 221 12.10 -15.13 11.86
N GLY A 222 11.71 -13.87 12.01
CA GLY A 222 12.38 -12.74 11.38
C GLY A 222 13.84 -12.58 11.83
N LEU A 223 14.09 -12.64 13.14
CA LEU A 223 15.44 -12.53 13.70
C LEU A 223 16.33 -13.70 13.27
N ARG A 224 15.79 -14.92 13.19
CA ARG A 224 16.51 -16.08 12.65
C ARG A 224 16.95 -15.82 11.19
N ARG A 225 16.04 -15.36 10.33
CA ARG A 225 16.36 -15.04 8.93
C ARG A 225 17.45 -13.96 8.82
N PHE A 226 17.40 -12.95 9.68
CA PHE A 226 18.41 -11.89 9.74
C PHE A 226 19.76 -12.42 10.23
N GLN A 227 19.77 -13.31 11.23
CA GLN A 227 20.97 -13.96 11.72
C GLN A 227 21.62 -14.86 10.65
N GLU A 228 20.82 -15.63 9.91
CA GLU A 228 21.27 -16.43 8.77
C GLU A 228 21.87 -15.57 7.64
N ALA A 229 21.40 -14.32 7.50
CA ALA A 229 21.95 -13.32 6.59
C ALA A 229 23.23 -12.62 7.14
N GLY A 230 23.64 -12.93 8.37
CA GLY A 230 24.84 -12.39 9.01
C GLY A 230 24.64 -11.05 9.73
N LEU A 231 23.39 -10.66 10.04
CA LEU A 231 23.10 -9.44 10.78
C LEU A 231 23.25 -9.67 12.31
N PRO A 232 23.73 -8.67 13.07
CA PRO A 232 24.01 -8.79 14.51
C PRO A 232 22.74 -8.62 15.36
N VAL A 233 21.80 -9.57 15.24
CA VAL A 233 20.45 -9.49 15.84
C VAL A 233 20.43 -9.51 17.37
N GLU A 234 21.46 -10.05 18.02
CA GLU A 234 21.57 -10.09 19.48
C GLU A 234 22.17 -8.80 20.07
N GLU A 235 22.85 -8.00 19.25
CA GLU A 235 23.58 -6.79 19.68
C GLU A 235 22.84 -5.50 19.33
N ASN A 236 21.98 -5.52 18.31
CA ASN A 236 21.34 -4.33 17.77
C ASN A 236 19.80 -4.38 17.90
N SER A 237 19.26 -3.64 18.87
CA SER A 237 17.80 -3.52 19.08
C SER A 237 17.07 -2.85 17.92
N GLY A 238 17.77 -2.08 17.09
CA GLY A 238 17.23 -1.50 15.86
C GLY A 238 16.86 -2.54 14.79
N LEU A 239 17.28 -3.80 14.94
CA LEU A 239 16.87 -4.90 14.06
C LEU A 239 15.58 -5.60 14.50
N LEU A 240 15.06 -5.33 15.70
CA LEU A 240 13.86 -6.01 16.21
C LEU A 240 12.61 -5.63 15.42
N LEU A 241 12.35 -4.34 15.22
CA LEU A 241 11.19 -3.89 14.45
C LEU A 241 11.27 -4.31 12.97
N PRO A 242 12.41 -4.10 12.26
CA PRO A 242 12.55 -4.57 10.90
C PRO A 242 12.44 -6.08 10.77
N ALA A 243 12.89 -6.88 11.75
CA ALA A 243 12.72 -8.34 11.73
C ALA A 243 11.24 -8.75 11.85
N LEU A 244 10.48 -8.14 12.77
CA LEU A 244 9.04 -8.36 12.91
C LEU A 244 8.32 -8.04 11.58
N TYR A 245 8.60 -6.87 11.02
CA TYR A 245 8.01 -6.42 9.77
C TYR A 245 8.44 -7.28 8.56
N ALA A 246 9.72 -7.67 8.49
CA ALA A 246 10.30 -8.53 7.46
C ALA A 246 9.57 -9.87 7.36
N MET A 247 9.20 -10.41 8.52
CA MET A 247 8.49 -11.68 8.57
C MET A 247 6.98 -11.49 8.33
N LEU A 248 6.40 -10.39 8.83
CA LEU A 248 4.96 -10.14 8.77
C LEU A 248 4.47 -9.67 7.40
N MET A 249 5.09 -8.61 6.86
CA MET A 249 4.56 -7.77 5.77
C MET A 249 5.46 -7.74 4.53
N THR A 250 6.75 -8.07 4.69
CA THR A 250 7.70 -7.93 3.60
C THR A 250 7.53 -9.04 2.59
N LYS A 251 7.39 -8.62 1.34
CA LYS A 251 7.29 -9.51 0.19
C LYS A 251 8.68 -9.74 -0.38
N PRO A 252 8.96 -10.90 -0.98
CA PRO A 252 10.25 -11.10 -1.64
C PRO A 252 10.45 -9.96 -2.67
N GLY A 253 11.60 -9.30 -2.67
CA GLY A 253 11.90 -8.18 -3.57
C GLY A 253 12.08 -6.82 -2.90
N GLU A 254 11.50 -6.60 -1.72
CA GLU A 254 11.77 -5.41 -0.92
C GLU A 254 13.22 -5.41 -0.43
N LEU A 255 13.92 -4.28 -0.63
CA LEU A 255 15.33 -4.18 -0.31
C LEU A 255 15.52 -3.97 1.19
N LEU A 256 16.58 -4.58 1.75
CA LEU A 256 16.91 -4.47 3.17
C LEU A 256 17.12 -3.02 3.64
N GLU A 257 17.58 -2.14 2.73
CA GLU A 257 17.78 -0.71 3.00
C GLU A 257 16.48 0.06 3.25
N ASP A 258 15.38 -0.32 2.59
CA ASP A 258 14.07 0.33 2.76
C ASP A 258 13.31 -0.22 3.99
N MET A 259 13.64 -1.44 4.43
CA MET A 259 12.86 -2.16 5.44
C MET A 259 12.76 -1.41 6.77
N ALA A 260 13.80 -0.70 7.19
CA ALA A 260 13.77 0.03 8.46
C ALA A 260 12.75 1.18 8.42
N GLU A 261 12.71 1.92 7.31
CA GLU A 261 11.79 3.04 7.13
C GLU A 261 10.35 2.54 6.98
N HIS A 262 10.13 1.50 6.18
CA HIS A 262 8.81 0.89 6.04
C HIS A 262 8.31 0.24 7.33
N ALA A 263 9.18 -0.44 8.09
CA ALA A 263 8.80 -1.02 9.37
C ALA A 263 8.39 0.06 10.37
N ARG A 264 9.10 1.19 10.41
CA ARG A 264 8.72 2.35 11.21
C ARG A 264 7.39 2.95 10.75
N ALA A 265 7.22 3.15 9.45
CA ALA A 265 6.00 3.72 8.87
C ALA A 265 4.78 2.85 9.18
N TRP A 266 4.87 1.53 8.99
CA TRP A 266 3.86 0.57 9.41
C TRP A 266 3.59 0.67 10.90
N ALA A 267 4.63 0.63 11.73
CA ALA A 267 4.47 0.61 13.18
C ALA A 267 3.74 1.84 13.72
N VAL A 268 4.05 3.04 13.23
CA VAL A 268 3.41 4.29 13.66
C VAL A 268 2.03 4.50 13.01
N ALA A 269 1.74 3.84 11.89
CA ALA A 269 0.47 3.95 11.21
C ALA A 269 -0.70 3.32 11.99
N LEU A 270 -0.46 2.32 12.83
CA LEU A 270 -1.55 1.63 13.55
C LEU A 270 -2.42 2.59 14.39
N ASP A 271 -3.69 2.24 14.56
CA ASP A 271 -4.60 2.96 15.45
C ASP A 271 -4.05 2.88 16.89
N GLU A 272 -4.05 4.00 17.62
CA GLU A 272 -3.62 4.05 19.03
C GLU A 272 -4.45 3.12 19.92
N ALA A 273 -5.67 2.76 19.49
CA ALA A 273 -6.51 1.78 20.16
C ALA A 273 -6.12 0.31 19.88
N SER A 274 -5.19 0.05 18.95
CA SER A 274 -4.78 -1.31 18.61
C SER A 274 -4.02 -1.96 19.76
N THR A 275 -4.33 -3.22 20.05
CA THR A 275 -3.68 -3.98 21.14
C THR A 275 -2.20 -4.22 20.87
N LEU A 276 -1.74 -4.09 19.62
CA LEU A 276 -0.34 -4.25 19.24
C LEU A 276 0.52 -3.02 19.55
N VAL A 277 -0.08 -1.85 19.80
CA VAL A 277 0.67 -0.59 20.03
C VAL A 277 1.73 -0.71 21.13
N PRO A 278 1.47 -1.31 22.31
CA PRO A 278 2.50 -1.43 23.34
C PRO A 278 3.71 -2.28 22.91
N VAL A 279 3.50 -3.30 22.07
CA VAL A 279 4.59 -4.11 21.47
C VAL A 279 5.43 -3.23 20.54
N LEU A 280 4.78 -2.50 19.64
CA LEU A 280 5.45 -1.64 18.67
C LEU A 280 6.16 -0.46 19.32
N ASP A 281 5.62 0.09 20.40
CA ASP A 281 6.25 1.20 21.11
C ASP A 281 7.54 0.77 21.80
N ILE A 282 7.57 -0.42 22.41
CA ILE A 282 8.83 -1.00 22.92
C ILE A 282 9.84 -1.15 21.78
N LEU A 283 9.42 -1.68 20.64
CA LEU A 283 10.29 -1.90 19.48
C LEU A 283 10.81 -0.60 18.85
N LEU A 284 10.00 0.46 18.84
CA LEU A 284 10.37 1.79 18.36
C LEU A 284 11.30 2.52 19.33
N LEU A 285 11.09 2.35 20.64
CA LEU A 285 11.87 3.03 21.68
C LEU A 285 13.19 2.33 22.00
N ALA A 286 13.27 1.01 21.85
CA ALA A 286 14.48 0.25 22.17
C ALA A 286 15.76 0.81 21.52
N PRO A 287 15.80 1.12 20.20
CA PRO A 287 16.99 1.75 19.61
C PRO A 287 17.21 3.19 20.09
N GLU A 288 16.16 3.99 20.26
CA GLU A 288 16.25 5.40 20.72
C GLU A 288 16.77 5.52 22.16
N LEU A 289 16.49 4.53 23.00
CA LEU A 289 16.95 4.43 24.38
C LEU A 289 18.26 3.66 24.54
N GLU A 290 18.91 3.28 23.43
CA GLU A 290 20.11 2.42 23.41
C GLU A 290 19.93 1.13 24.25
N MET A 291 18.71 0.59 24.25
CA MET A 291 18.31 -0.55 25.07
C MET A 291 18.94 -1.84 24.53
N PRO A 292 19.59 -2.67 25.37
CA PRO A 292 20.03 -4.00 24.98
C PRO A 292 18.87 -4.86 24.49
N VAL A 293 19.13 -5.73 23.50
CA VAL A 293 18.11 -6.64 22.94
C VAL A 293 17.43 -7.48 24.02
N ALA A 294 18.19 -7.98 24.99
CA ALA A 294 17.65 -8.77 26.10
C ALA A 294 16.65 -7.98 26.96
N ASP A 295 16.92 -6.70 27.21
CA ASP A 295 16.04 -5.84 28.00
C ASP A 295 14.76 -5.52 27.22
N ALA A 296 14.89 -5.21 25.92
CA ALA A 296 13.75 -5.01 25.04
C ALA A 296 12.84 -6.24 24.97
N LEU A 297 13.40 -7.44 24.77
CA LEU A 297 12.64 -8.69 24.83
C LEU A 297 11.98 -8.92 26.19
N GLY A 298 12.67 -8.55 27.29
CA GLY A 298 12.10 -8.60 28.64
C GLY A 298 10.83 -7.77 28.79
N HIS A 299 10.85 -6.53 28.30
CA HIS A 299 9.67 -5.65 28.27
C HIS A 299 8.57 -6.21 27.36
N LEU A 300 8.92 -6.78 26.21
CA LEU A 300 7.94 -7.41 25.31
C LEU A 300 7.19 -8.56 25.98
N PHE A 301 7.88 -9.41 26.75
CA PHE A 301 7.25 -10.50 27.50
C PHE A 301 6.31 -10.04 28.64
N ALA A 302 6.36 -8.76 29.01
CA ALA A 302 5.41 -8.16 29.95
C ALA A 302 4.10 -7.72 29.27
N VAL A 303 4.08 -7.63 27.93
CA VAL A 303 2.92 -7.19 27.16
C VAL A 303 2.11 -8.41 26.68
N PRO A 304 0.83 -8.57 27.09
CA PRO A 304 0.02 -9.72 26.68
C PRO A 304 -0.07 -9.89 25.16
N ALA A 305 -0.21 -8.77 24.44
CA ALA A 305 -0.30 -8.73 22.98
C ALA A 305 0.94 -9.31 22.26
N PHE A 306 2.10 -9.43 22.93
CA PHE A 306 3.28 -10.05 22.33
C PHE A 306 3.09 -11.56 22.09
N THR A 307 2.29 -12.21 22.94
CA THR A 307 2.03 -13.66 22.89
C THR A 307 0.61 -14.00 22.44
N GLU A 308 -0.20 -12.99 22.12
CA GLU A 308 -1.55 -13.14 21.59
C GLU A 308 -1.55 -12.99 20.06
N PRO A 309 -2.59 -13.49 19.37
CA PRO A 309 -2.75 -13.32 17.93
C PRO A 309 -2.69 -11.85 17.47
N PHE A 310 -2.08 -11.59 16.31
CA PHE A 310 -2.06 -10.24 15.71
C PHE A 310 -3.48 -9.67 15.57
N PRO A 311 -3.74 -8.39 15.86
CA PRO A 311 -5.01 -7.80 15.49
C PRO A 311 -5.10 -7.63 13.96
N SER A 312 -6.28 -7.78 13.37
CA SER A 312 -6.44 -7.79 11.90
C SER A 312 -6.05 -6.48 11.22
N ASP A 313 -6.12 -5.35 11.94
CA ASP A 313 -5.71 -4.04 11.44
C ASP A 313 -4.19 -3.91 11.25
N ALA A 314 -3.40 -4.71 11.96
CA ALA A 314 -1.95 -4.76 11.83
C ALA A 314 -1.48 -5.51 10.57
N LEU A 315 -2.37 -6.27 9.93
CA LEU A 315 -2.05 -7.12 8.77
C LEU A 315 -2.20 -6.40 7.42
N LEU A 316 -2.49 -5.10 7.44
CA LEU A 316 -2.69 -4.30 6.23
C LEU A 316 -1.69 -3.16 6.15
N TRP A 317 -1.12 -2.97 4.96
CA TRP A 317 -0.34 -1.77 4.67
C TRP A 317 -1.27 -0.58 4.38
N THR A 318 -1.01 0.58 5.01
CA THR A 318 -1.83 1.79 4.81
C THR A 318 -1.01 3.06 4.55
N SER A 319 0.30 2.98 4.71
CA SER A 319 1.23 4.11 4.63
C SER A 319 1.62 4.47 3.18
N SER A 320 0.65 4.46 2.25
CA SER A 320 0.85 4.97 0.89
C SER A 320 -0.22 6.02 0.53
N PRO A 321 0.14 7.05 -0.26
CA PRO A 321 -0.80 7.79 -1.09
C PRO A 321 -1.63 6.86 -2.00
N GLY A 322 -2.80 7.30 -2.43
CA GLY A 322 -3.66 6.59 -3.38
C GLY A 322 -4.60 5.56 -2.74
N LEU A 323 -4.37 5.18 -1.48
CA LEU A 323 -5.11 4.11 -0.81
C LEU A 323 -6.26 4.58 0.09
N ALA A 324 -6.31 5.86 0.44
CA ALA A 324 -7.24 6.37 1.43
C ALA A 324 -8.69 6.29 0.96
N LEU A 325 -8.93 6.72 -0.28
CA LEU A 325 -10.25 6.72 -0.89
C LEU A 325 -10.77 5.29 -1.13
N PRO A 326 -10.03 4.38 -1.80
CA PRO A 326 -10.46 3.00 -1.97
C PRO A 326 -10.80 2.33 -0.63
N ARG A 327 -9.91 2.44 0.37
CA ARG A 327 -10.12 1.87 1.69
C ARG A 327 -11.41 2.38 2.35
N LEU A 328 -11.63 3.69 2.37
CA LEU A 328 -12.82 4.27 2.99
C LEU A 328 -14.09 3.96 2.17
N ALA A 329 -13.99 3.80 0.85
CA ALA A 329 -15.10 3.35 0.02
C ALA A 329 -15.55 1.93 0.40
N PHE A 330 -14.60 1.02 0.60
CA PHE A 330 -14.89 -0.36 1.03
C PHE A 330 -15.50 -0.42 2.43
N GLU A 331 -15.02 0.40 3.37
CA GLU A 331 -15.68 0.56 4.69
C GLU A 331 -17.13 1.07 4.60
N LEU A 332 -17.51 1.70 3.48
CA LEU A 332 -18.87 2.19 3.20
C LEU A 332 -19.73 1.19 2.42
N GLY A 333 -19.20 0.00 2.11
CA GLY A 333 -19.90 -1.05 1.36
C GLY A 333 -19.92 -0.81 -0.15
N ILE A 334 -19.01 0.01 -0.67
CA ILE A 334 -18.78 0.12 -2.11
C ILE A 334 -17.94 -1.09 -2.53
N PRO A 335 -18.31 -1.85 -3.57
CA PRO A 335 -17.65 -3.12 -3.89
C PRO A 335 -16.33 -2.94 -4.66
N GLU A 336 -16.17 -1.86 -5.41
CA GLU A 336 -15.00 -1.60 -6.26
C GLU A 336 -14.75 -0.10 -6.44
N VAL A 337 -13.51 0.26 -6.77
CA VAL A 337 -13.10 1.63 -7.08
C VAL A 337 -12.15 1.62 -8.27
N THR A 338 -12.49 2.34 -9.33
CA THR A 338 -11.65 2.47 -10.53
C THR A 338 -10.58 3.56 -10.34
N THR A 339 -9.32 3.16 -10.41
CA THR A 339 -8.14 4.03 -10.40
C THR A 339 -7.49 4.07 -11.79
N ARG A 340 -6.49 4.93 -12.02
CA ARG A 340 -5.79 5.03 -13.31
C ARG A 340 -5.05 3.74 -13.66
N GLU A 341 -4.61 3.00 -12.65
CA GLU A 341 -3.87 1.76 -12.84
C GLU A 341 -4.82 0.58 -13.05
N GLU A 342 -5.84 0.47 -12.19
CA GLU A 342 -6.76 -0.67 -12.20
C GLU A 342 -8.06 -0.41 -11.44
N THR A 343 -9.00 -1.35 -11.57
CA THR A 343 -10.17 -1.43 -10.68
C THR A 343 -9.78 -2.21 -9.42
N VAL A 344 -9.82 -1.52 -8.28
CA VAL A 344 -9.46 -2.08 -6.98
C VAL A 344 -10.70 -2.62 -6.28
N THR A 345 -10.59 -3.80 -5.71
CA THR A 345 -11.59 -4.43 -4.83
C THR A 345 -11.03 -4.59 -3.40
N PRO A 346 -11.86 -4.87 -2.38
CA PRO A 346 -11.39 -5.02 -1.00
C PRO A 346 -10.27 -6.06 -0.82
N ASP A 347 -10.34 -7.17 -1.56
CA ASP A 347 -9.35 -8.25 -1.55
C ASP A 347 -8.02 -7.86 -2.23
N LEU A 348 -8.03 -6.88 -3.13
CA LEU A 348 -6.83 -6.37 -3.79
C LEU A 348 -6.15 -5.24 -3.01
N LEU A 349 -6.78 -4.68 -1.97
CA LEU A 349 -6.29 -3.46 -1.32
C LEU A 349 -4.87 -3.61 -0.73
N ASP A 350 -4.56 -4.76 -0.12
CA ASP A 350 -3.21 -5.01 0.42
C ASP A 350 -2.17 -5.15 -0.71
N TRP A 351 -2.57 -5.79 -1.81
CA TRP A 351 -1.73 -5.94 -3.00
C TRP A 351 -1.42 -4.59 -3.66
N VAL A 352 -2.44 -3.74 -3.84
CA VAL A 352 -2.26 -2.37 -4.37
C VAL A 352 -1.36 -1.55 -3.45
N GLY A 353 -1.56 -1.66 -2.13
CA GLY A 353 -0.73 -0.93 -1.17
C GLY A 353 0.74 -1.37 -1.18
N MET A 354 0.98 -2.66 -1.32
CA MET A 354 2.32 -3.22 -1.53
C MET A 354 2.96 -2.69 -2.83
N HIS A 355 2.23 -2.71 -3.95
CA HIS A 355 2.73 -2.20 -5.23
C HIS A 355 3.09 -0.71 -5.15
N ALA A 356 2.20 0.09 -4.56
CA ALA A 356 2.45 1.51 -4.32
C ALA A 356 3.74 1.71 -3.49
N ARG A 357 3.91 0.98 -2.39
CA ARG A 357 5.12 1.03 -1.54
C ARG A 357 6.39 0.71 -2.35
N MET A 358 6.38 -0.36 -3.15
CA MET A 358 7.55 -0.78 -3.93
C MET A 358 7.90 0.21 -5.05
N ARG A 359 6.89 0.70 -5.79
CA ARG A 359 7.08 1.70 -6.83
C ARG A 359 7.63 3.01 -6.27
N MET A 360 7.09 3.47 -5.13
CA MET A 360 7.54 4.71 -4.49
C MET A 360 8.95 4.59 -3.92
N ALA A 361 9.31 3.47 -3.29
CA ALA A 361 10.69 3.21 -2.85
C ALA A 361 11.66 3.19 -4.06
N ALA A 362 11.26 2.59 -5.18
CA ALA A 362 12.05 2.62 -6.41
C ALA A 362 12.18 4.04 -6.99
N ALA A 363 11.12 4.84 -6.96
CA ALA A 363 11.12 6.22 -7.40
C ALA A 363 12.00 7.12 -6.51
N ALA A 364 11.96 6.94 -5.19
CA ALA A 364 12.80 7.65 -4.23
C ALA A 364 14.30 7.44 -4.53
N ARG A 365 14.70 6.19 -4.85
CA ARG A 365 16.07 5.87 -5.28
C ARG A 365 16.43 6.49 -6.64
N GLY A 366 15.47 6.50 -7.57
CA GLY A 366 15.66 7.10 -8.90
C GLY A 366 15.78 8.62 -8.85
N GLY A 367 15.06 9.28 -7.95
CA GLY A 367 15.12 10.73 -7.70
C GLY A 367 16.33 11.17 -6.88
N ALA A 368 16.93 10.27 -6.10
CA ALA A 368 18.20 10.52 -5.38
C ALA A 368 19.44 10.47 -6.30
N ALA A 369 19.27 10.11 -7.59
CA ALA A 369 20.29 10.35 -8.59
C ALA A 369 20.27 11.85 -8.96
N ASP A 370 21.12 12.61 -8.28
CA ASP A 370 21.40 14.02 -8.51
C ASP A 370 21.39 14.38 -10.02
N PRO A 371 20.54 15.32 -10.48
CA PRO A 371 20.62 15.86 -11.84
C PRO A 371 21.91 16.66 -12.09
N ASP A 372 22.64 17.05 -11.03
CA ASP A 372 23.87 17.84 -11.10
C ASP A 372 25.17 17.01 -11.09
N LEU A 373 25.10 15.69 -11.33
CA LEU A 373 26.24 14.97 -11.93
C LEU A 373 26.20 15.05 -13.46
N ASP A 374 26.06 16.27 -13.97
CA ASP A 374 26.66 16.60 -15.25
C ASP A 374 28.17 16.57 -15.05
N LEU A 375 28.84 15.72 -15.82
CA LEU A 375 30.28 15.46 -15.79
C LEU A 375 31.11 16.62 -16.36
N ASP A 376 30.76 17.87 -16.06
CA ASP A 376 31.49 19.05 -16.53
C ASP A 376 31.51 20.15 -15.46
N GLN A 377 32.34 19.94 -14.44
CA GLN A 377 33.40 20.85 -13.96
C GLN A 377 33.59 20.73 -12.44
N THR A 378 34.72 20.14 -12.04
CA THR A 378 35.42 20.68 -10.87
C THR A 378 36.56 21.54 -11.39
N ASP A 379 36.53 22.79 -10.97
CA ASP A 379 37.46 23.85 -11.30
C ASP A 379 38.92 23.39 -11.23
N SER A 380 39.65 23.77 -12.27
CA SER A 380 41.10 23.90 -12.17
C SER A 380 41.41 25.05 -11.19
N ALA A 381 41.75 24.71 -9.95
CA ALA A 381 42.71 25.47 -9.18
C ALA A 381 43.95 24.61 -9.00
N ASP A 382 44.92 24.77 -9.89
CA ASP A 382 46.23 25.30 -9.51
C ASP A 382 47.27 25.03 -10.60
N SER A 383 47.85 26.13 -11.06
CA SER A 383 49.05 26.14 -11.88
C SER A 383 50.19 25.52 -11.09
N ALA A 384 50.68 24.36 -11.50
CA ALA A 384 52.04 23.94 -11.20
C ALA A 384 52.96 24.40 -12.35
N ASP A 385 53.82 25.34 -11.97
CA ASP A 385 54.94 26.02 -12.63
C ASP A 385 55.51 25.46 -13.97
N SER A 386 55.46 26.31 -14.99
CA SER A 386 56.38 26.52 -16.14
C SER A 386 56.87 25.33 -17.03
N ARG A 387 56.41 25.40 -18.30
CA ARG A 387 57.05 25.00 -19.60
C ARG A 387 56.78 23.60 -20.19
N ASP A 388 55.75 23.59 -21.04
CA ASP A 388 55.61 23.03 -22.41
C ASP A 388 56.34 21.71 -22.81
N GLY A 389 55.52 20.74 -23.22
CA GLY A 389 55.79 19.84 -24.34
C GLY A 389 56.29 18.43 -24.04
N THR A 390 55.39 17.44 -23.88
CA THR A 390 55.63 16.01 -24.19
C THR A 390 54.30 15.23 -24.27
N PRO A 391 54.22 14.06 -24.93
CA PRO A 391 53.21 13.79 -25.96
C PRO A 391 51.98 13.01 -25.44
N LYS A 392 50.81 13.34 -26.01
CA LYS A 392 49.53 12.65 -25.85
C LYS A 392 49.65 11.16 -26.18
N GLU A 393 49.46 10.31 -25.17
CA GLU A 393 49.04 8.92 -25.39
C GLU A 393 47.66 8.92 -26.06
N SER A 394 47.51 8.15 -27.14
CA SER A 394 46.28 8.12 -27.92
C SER A 394 45.11 7.53 -27.13
N ASP A 395 43.92 8.08 -27.35
CA ASP A 395 42.64 7.68 -26.73
C ASP A 395 42.32 6.18 -26.89
N GLU A 396 42.93 5.51 -27.88
CA GLU A 396 42.86 4.07 -28.08
C GLU A 396 43.49 3.28 -26.92
N ARG A 397 44.56 3.78 -26.29
CA ARG A 397 45.20 3.13 -25.14
C ARG A 397 44.31 3.20 -23.89
N TRP A 398 43.52 4.27 -23.76
CA TRP A 398 42.52 4.44 -22.70
C TRP A 398 41.26 3.61 -22.93
N ALA A 399 40.81 3.51 -24.18
CA ALA A 399 39.74 2.59 -24.56
C ALA A 399 40.13 1.13 -24.29
N GLN A 400 41.33 0.71 -24.69
CA GLN A 400 41.87 -0.63 -24.39
C GLN A 400 41.99 -0.91 -22.90
N ARG A 401 42.35 0.10 -22.08
CA ARG A 401 42.38 -0.05 -20.61
C ARG A 401 40.98 -0.19 -20.02
N ARG A 402 39.99 0.58 -20.49
CA ARG A 402 38.59 0.46 -20.03
C ARG A 402 37.97 -0.87 -20.43
N GLU A 403 38.30 -1.36 -21.62
CA GLU A 403 37.87 -2.67 -22.08
C GLU A 403 38.58 -3.79 -21.32
N ALA A 404 39.88 -3.66 -21.03
CA ALA A 404 40.60 -4.60 -20.16
C ALA A 404 40.06 -4.61 -18.72
N VAL A 405 39.61 -3.46 -18.19
CA VAL A 405 38.96 -3.37 -16.87
C VAL A 405 37.56 -3.98 -16.92
N ARG A 406 36.76 -3.73 -17.97
CA ARG A 406 35.45 -4.39 -18.16
C ARG A 406 35.61 -5.91 -18.29
N GLU A 407 36.58 -6.37 -19.06
CA GLU A 407 36.92 -7.78 -19.17
C GLU A 407 37.40 -8.37 -17.84
N ALA A 408 38.20 -7.64 -17.06
CA ALA A 408 38.66 -8.09 -15.75
C ALA A 408 37.52 -8.16 -14.72
N VAL A 409 36.56 -7.22 -14.79
CA VAL A 409 35.33 -7.22 -13.99
C VAL A 409 34.43 -8.38 -14.43
N GLN A 410 34.22 -8.59 -15.73
CA GLN A 410 33.45 -9.72 -16.24
C GLN A 410 34.13 -11.07 -15.95
N ARG A 411 35.47 -11.15 -15.95
CA ARG A 411 36.22 -12.32 -15.49
C ARG A 411 36.12 -12.52 -13.98
N LYS A 412 36.09 -11.45 -13.17
CA LYS A 412 35.81 -11.55 -11.72
C LYS A 412 34.38 -12.00 -11.46
N VAL A 413 33.40 -11.50 -12.22
CA VAL A 413 31.99 -11.95 -12.16
C VAL A 413 31.87 -13.40 -12.61
N ARG A 414 32.52 -13.81 -13.70
CA ARG A 414 32.59 -15.22 -14.16
C ARG A 414 33.36 -16.13 -13.20
N LYS A 415 34.39 -15.63 -12.51
CA LYS A 415 35.18 -16.38 -11.52
C LYS A 415 34.47 -16.43 -10.15
N LYS A 416 33.63 -15.45 -9.82
CA LYS A 416 32.72 -15.45 -8.66
C LYS A 416 31.49 -16.33 -8.93
N SER A 417 30.99 -16.37 -10.16
CA SER A 417 29.93 -17.30 -10.58
C SER A 417 30.43 -18.73 -10.81
N ARG A 418 31.72 -18.95 -11.13
CA ARG A 418 32.34 -20.29 -11.16
C ARG A 418 32.91 -20.74 -9.81
N GLY A 419 33.31 -19.83 -8.93
CA GLY A 419 33.88 -20.12 -7.61
C GLY A 419 32.85 -20.21 -6.48
N THR A 420 31.61 -19.82 -6.76
CA THR A 420 30.45 -19.98 -5.86
C THR A 420 29.27 -20.57 -6.62
N ALA A 421 29.55 -21.38 -7.64
CA ALA A 421 28.67 -22.46 -8.08
C ALA A 421 28.92 -23.70 -7.18
N ALA A 422 28.94 -23.48 -5.86
CA ALA A 422 28.21 -24.43 -5.05
C ALA A 422 26.79 -24.29 -5.56
N THR A 423 26.27 -25.35 -6.17
CA THR A 423 24.85 -25.62 -6.29
C THR A 423 24.16 -25.16 -5.01
N ARG A 424 23.73 -23.90 -4.94
CA ARG A 424 22.48 -23.58 -4.26
C ARG A 424 21.54 -24.53 -4.96
N ARG A 425 21.19 -25.62 -4.28
CA ARG A 425 20.00 -26.37 -4.62
C ARG A 425 18.94 -25.29 -4.80
N ARG A 426 18.63 -24.94 -6.05
CA ARG A 426 17.31 -24.40 -6.38
C ARG A 426 16.40 -25.39 -5.69
N SER A 427 15.63 -24.91 -4.73
CA SER A 427 14.75 -25.76 -3.93
C SER A 427 14.03 -26.71 -4.89
N ASP A 428 13.93 -27.99 -4.54
CA ASP A 428 13.16 -29.02 -5.27
C ASP A 428 11.63 -28.71 -5.25
N ARG A 429 11.25 -27.42 -5.23
CA ARG A 429 9.87 -26.95 -5.11
C ARG A 429 9.24 -26.86 -6.50
N PRO A 430 8.04 -27.43 -6.69
CA PRO A 430 7.36 -27.47 -7.98
C PRO A 430 6.85 -26.10 -8.45
N VAL A 431 6.61 -25.17 -7.51
CA VAL A 431 6.11 -23.82 -7.74
C VAL A 431 6.99 -22.82 -7.01
N GLU A 432 7.47 -21.79 -7.71
CA GLU A 432 8.27 -20.69 -7.16
C GLU A 432 7.67 -19.36 -7.63
N ARG A 433 7.36 -18.44 -6.72
CA ARG A 433 6.97 -17.08 -7.09
C ARG A 433 8.21 -16.18 -7.09
N ILE A 434 8.53 -15.62 -8.25
CA ILE A 434 9.61 -14.64 -8.44
C ILE A 434 8.99 -13.24 -8.38
N TRP A 435 9.58 -12.36 -7.60
CA TRP A 435 9.11 -10.99 -7.44
C TRP A 435 10.09 -10.02 -8.10
N ASN A 436 9.53 -8.99 -8.74
CA ASN A 436 10.23 -7.91 -9.40
C ASN A 436 10.35 -6.71 -8.47
N ALA A 437 11.27 -5.79 -8.77
CA ALA A 437 11.55 -4.61 -7.95
C ALA A 437 10.39 -3.59 -7.91
N ASP A 438 9.45 -3.67 -8.84
CA ASP A 438 8.24 -2.84 -8.92
C ASP A 438 7.05 -3.43 -8.13
N GLY A 439 7.28 -4.51 -7.37
CA GLY A 439 6.26 -5.24 -6.63
C GLY A 439 5.52 -6.30 -7.44
N SER A 440 5.69 -6.35 -8.78
CA SER A 440 5.04 -7.38 -9.59
C SER A 440 5.65 -8.75 -9.34
N SER A 441 4.91 -9.82 -9.63
CA SER A 441 5.42 -11.18 -9.48
C SER A 441 5.10 -12.06 -10.67
N ALA A 442 6.01 -12.99 -10.96
CA ALA A 442 5.84 -14.06 -11.91
C ALA A 442 5.84 -15.40 -11.16
N LEU A 443 4.84 -16.23 -11.42
CA LEU A 443 4.82 -17.60 -10.91
C LEU A 443 5.61 -18.48 -11.89
N TRP A 444 6.68 -19.10 -11.42
CA TRP A 444 7.42 -20.13 -12.12
C TRP A 444 6.95 -21.50 -11.65
N ILE A 445 6.44 -22.31 -12.58
CA ILE A 445 6.04 -23.69 -12.32
C ILE A 445 6.93 -24.59 -13.15
N SER A 446 7.57 -25.56 -12.50
CA SER A 446 8.46 -26.49 -13.18
C SER A 446 7.65 -27.48 -14.02
N ALA A 447 7.78 -27.42 -15.34
CA ALA A 447 7.12 -28.34 -16.28
C ALA A 447 7.56 -29.81 -16.09
N ASP A 448 8.68 -30.06 -15.40
CA ASP A 448 9.18 -31.41 -15.14
C ASP A 448 8.47 -32.10 -13.96
N THR A 449 7.67 -31.35 -13.20
CA THR A 449 6.90 -31.88 -12.06
C THR A 449 5.55 -32.39 -12.50
N PRO A 450 4.94 -33.36 -11.78
CA PRO A 450 3.58 -33.82 -12.06
C PRO A 450 2.57 -32.66 -12.16
N GLN A 451 2.64 -31.71 -11.22
CA GLN A 451 1.78 -30.53 -11.17
C GLN A 451 2.03 -29.59 -12.35
N GLY A 452 3.29 -29.39 -12.74
CA GLY A 452 3.61 -28.57 -13.91
C GLY A 452 3.15 -29.18 -15.23
N ARG A 453 3.21 -30.52 -15.37
CA ARG A 453 2.63 -31.21 -16.53
C ARG A 453 1.12 -31.07 -16.59
N GLU A 454 0.43 -31.27 -15.46
CA GLU A 454 -1.03 -31.11 -15.37
C GLU A 454 -1.45 -29.67 -15.71
N LEU A 455 -0.71 -28.66 -15.25
CA LEU A 455 -0.95 -27.28 -15.62
C LEU A 455 -0.74 -27.04 -17.12
N MET A 456 0.33 -27.55 -17.71
CA MET A 456 0.60 -27.40 -19.14
C MET A 456 -0.48 -28.07 -19.99
N GLU A 457 -0.93 -29.27 -19.61
CA GLU A 457 -2.06 -29.95 -20.24
C GLU A 457 -3.35 -29.13 -20.10
N GLY A 458 -3.59 -28.52 -18.94
CA GLY A 458 -4.72 -27.61 -18.72
C GLY A 458 -4.66 -26.34 -19.56
N LEU A 459 -3.48 -25.72 -19.70
CA LEU A 459 -3.26 -24.54 -20.54
C LEU A 459 -3.42 -24.88 -22.03
N GLU A 460 -2.92 -26.03 -22.47
CA GLU A 460 -3.16 -26.53 -23.84
C GLU A 460 -4.66 -26.77 -24.09
N GLY A 461 -5.36 -27.34 -23.11
CA GLY A 461 -6.81 -27.50 -23.15
C GLY A 461 -7.56 -26.16 -23.26
N GLN A 462 -7.13 -25.13 -22.54
CA GLN A 462 -7.70 -23.77 -22.64
C GLN A 462 -7.41 -23.10 -23.99
N LEU A 463 -6.20 -23.28 -24.53
CA LEU A 463 -5.87 -22.81 -25.88
C LEU A 463 -6.75 -23.49 -26.93
N GLU A 464 -7.02 -24.78 -26.79
CA GLU A 464 -7.91 -25.49 -27.70
C GLU A 464 -9.36 -25.01 -27.56
N ALA A 465 -9.84 -24.80 -26.33
CA ALA A 465 -11.16 -24.21 -26.10
C ALA A 465 -11.28 -22.81 -26.73
N PHE A 466 -10.22 -21.99 -26.66
CA PHE A 466 -10.18 -20.69 -27.33
C PHE A 466 -10.30 -20.83 -28.85
N ARG A 467 -9.55 -21.75 -29.45
CA ARG A 467 -9.60 -22.01 -30.90
C ARG A 467 -10.97 -22.51 -31.32
N GLU A 468 -11.57 -23.42 -30.55
CA GLU A 468 -12.89 -23.96 -30.83
C GLU A 468 -13.96 -22.85 -30.77
N LYS A 469 -13.89 -21.97 -29.78
CA LYS A 469 -14.85 -20.88 -29.59
C LYS A 469 -14.71 -19.77 -30.65
N PHE A 470 -13.49 -19.30 -30.89
CA PHE A 470 -13.24 -18.08 -31.69
C PHE A 470 -12.66 -18.35 -33.08
N GLY A 471 -12.34 -19.61 -33.40
CA GLY A 471 -11.84 -20.02 -34.72
C GLY A 471 -10.44 -19.49 -35.08
N ARG A 472 -9.68 -19.01 -34.09
CA ARG A 472 -8.33 -18.43 -34.27
C ARG A 472 -7.44 -18.66 -33.04
N GLU A 473 -6.14 -18.48 -33.21
CA GLU A 473 -5.20 -18.39 -32.07
C GLU A 473 -5.45 -17.12 -31.24
N PRO A 474 -5.21 -17.16 -29.92
CA PRO A 474 -5.21 -15.95 -29.10
C PRO A 474 -4.03 -15.04 -29.48
N GLY A 475 -4.32 -13.75 -29.61
CA GLY A 475 -3.32 -12.70 -29.79
C GLY A 475 -2.77 -12.21 -28.44
N PRO A 476 -1.76 -11.33 -28.44
CA PRO A 476 -1.09 -10.86 -27.22
C PRO A 476 -1.98 -10.14 -26.19
N GLY A 477 -3.13 -9.63 -26.61
CA GLY A 477 -4.11 -8.96 -25.74
C GLY A 477 -5.32 -9.82 -25.37
N ASP A 478 -5.46 -11.01 -25.97
CA ASP A 478 -6.61 -11.87 -25.71
C ASP A 478 -6.45 -12.62 -24.38
N PRO A 479 -7.53 -12.76 -23.61
CA PRO A 479 -7.48 -13.51 -22.36
C PRO A 479 -7.41 -15.01 -22.63
N LEU A 480 -6.43 -15.68 -22.00
CA LEU A 480 -6.34 -17.14 -22.01
C LEU A 480 -7.50 -17.79 -21.23
N PHE A 481 -7.96 -17.14 -20.17
CA PHE A 481 -9.16 -17.52 -19.44
C PHE A 481 -10.28 -16.54 -19.79
N PHE A 482 -11.20 -16.99 -20.66
CA PHE A 482 -12.23 -16.16 -21.26
C PHE A 482 -13.64 -16.58 -20.85
N ASP A 483 -14.59 -15.66 -20.95
CA ASP A 483 -16.02 -15.95 -20.77
C ASP A 483 -16.55 -16.83 -21.91
N PRO A 484 -16.97 -18.08 -21.65
CA PRO A 484 -17.45 -18.99 -22.69
C PRO A 484 -18.75 -18.53 -23.34
N GLU A 485 -19.52 -17.65 -22.69
CA GLU A 485 -20.79 -17.12 -23.21
C GLU A 485 -20.59 -15.84 -24.04
N ALA A 486 -19.42 -15.20 -23.96
CA ALA A 486 -19.13 -14.00 -24.74
C ALA A 486 -18.90 -14.33 -26.23
N ASP A 487 -19.38 -13.44 -27.11
CA ASP A 487 -19.15 -13.53 -28.56
C ASP A 487 -17.72 -13.12 -28.94
N GLU A 488 -17.06 -12.32 -28.10
CA GLU A 488 -15.68 -11.87 -28.25
C GLU A 488 -14.83 -12.32 -27.04
N PRO A 489 -13.49 -12.51 -27.21
CA PRO A 489 -12.58 -12.92 -26.13
C PRO A 489 -12.56 -11.93 -24.96
N THR A 490 -13.45 -12.14 -24.00
CA THR A 490 -13.66 -11.26 -22.85
C THR A 490 -13.11 -11.92 -21.61
N ARG A 491 -12.41 -11.17 -20.77
CA ARG A 491 -11.87 -11.67 -19.50
C ARG A 491 -13.02 -12.12 -18.61
N LEU A 492 -12.82 -13.22 -17.89
CA LEU A 492 -13.72 -13.61 -16.81
C LEU A 492 -13.81 -12.49 -15.78
N THR A 493 -15.04 -12.16 -15.36
CA THR A 493 -15.27 -11.15 -14.32
C THR A 493 -15.12 -11.76 -12.93
N LYS A 494 -14.95 -10.91 -11.92
CA LYS A 494 -14.89 -11.36 -10.52
C LYS A 494 -16.19 -12.08 -10.12
N GLU A 495 -17.34 -11.59 -10.56
CA GLU A 495 -18.65 -12.19 -10.27
C GLU A 495 -18.74 -13.62 -10.82
N TYR A 496 -18.19 -13.86 -12.01
CA TYR A 496 -18.13 -15.21 -12.57
C TYR A 496 -17.30 -16.15 -11.69
N PHE A 497 -16.11 -15.70 -11.26
CA PHE A 497 -15.26 -16.50 -10.37
C PHE A 497 -15.90 -16.73 -9.00
N ASP A 498 -16.52 -15.71 -8.42
CA ASP A 498 -17.20 -15.80 -7.13
C ASP A 498 -18.39 -16.78 -7.18
N ASP A 499 -19.17 -16.75 -8.26
CA ASP A 499 -20.28 -17.69 -8.50
C ASP A 499 -19.77 -19.12 -8.75
N MET A 500 -18.68 -19.27 -9.50
CA MET A 500 -18.01 -20.56 -9.70
C MET A 500 -17.54 -21.16 -8.36
N LEU A 501 -16.87 -20.37 -7.51
CA LEU A 501 -16.42 -20.81 -6.19
C LEU A 501 -17.58 -21.18 -5.27
N LEU A 502 -18.68 -20.43 -5.33
CA LEU A 502 -19.92 -20.75 -4.62
C LEU A 502 -20.50 -22.10 -5.05
N ARG A 503 -20.63 -22.34 -6.35
CA ARG A 503 -21.10 -23.64 -6.88
C ARG A 503 -20.17 -24.79 -6.51
N MET A 504 -18.85 -24.54 -6.47
CA MET A 504 -17.88 -25.52 -5.99
C MET A 504 -18.05 -25.79 -4.50
N ALA A 505 -18.31 -24.77 -3.68
CA ALA A 505 -18.56 -24.92 -2.24
C ALA A 505 -19.79 -25.80 -1.98
N GLU A 506 -20.87 -25.61 -2.73
CA GLU A 506 -22.07 -26.47 -2.66
C GLU A 506 -21.77 -27.95 -2.93
N ARG A 507 -20.77 -28.23 -3.76
CA ARG A 507 -20.33 -29.60 -4.12
C ARG A 507 -19.06 -30.04 -3.38
N ALA A 508 -18.53 -29.25 -2.46
CA ALA A 508 -17.22 -29.48 -1.86
C ALA A 508 -17.14 -30.84 -1.16
N LYS A 509 -18.23 -31.25 -0.48
CA LYS A 509 -18.35 -32.56 0.18
C LYS A 509 -18.21 -33.73 -0.79
N GLU A 510 -18.68 -33.59 -2.02
CA GLU A 510 -18.56 -34.62 -3.07
C GLU A 510 -17.13 -34.70 -3.61
N MET A 511 -16.41 -33.58 -3.58
CA MET A 511 -15.01 -33.47 -4.01
C MET A 511 -14.01 -33.78 -2.89
N GLY A 512 -14.48 -34.07 -1.67
CA GLY A 512 -13.61 -34.26 -0.50
C GLY A 512 -12.91 -32.99 -0.03
N VAL A 513 -13.41 -31.82 -0.43
CA VAL A 513 -12.88 -30.50 -0.07
C VAL A 513 -13.73 -29.91 1.05
N ASP A 514 -13.09 -29.27 2.02
CA ASP A 514 -13.77 -28.50 3.07
C ASP A 514 -14.38 -27.23 2.45
N PRO A 515 -15.71 -27.03 2.44
CA PRO A 515 -16.32 -25.87 1.78
C PRO A 515 -15.85 -24.53 2.38
N ALA A 516 -15.52 -24.50 3.67
CA ALA A 516 -14.92 -23.33 4.32
C ALA A 516 -13.64 -22.86 3.63
N PHE A 517 -12.90 -23.76 2.98
CA PHE A 517 -11.71 -23.43 2.19
C PHE A 517 -12.06 -22.61 0.94
N LEU A 518 -13.14 -22.95 0.24
CA LEU A 518 -13.59 -22.24 -0.95
C LEU A 518 -14.21 -20.88 -0.58
N HIS A 519 -14.90 -20.81 0.56
CA HIS A 519 -15.39 -19.55 1.10
C HIS A 519 -14.24 -18.62 1.53
N ALA A 520 -13.22 -19.15 2.20
CA ALA A 520 -12.02 -18.40 2.55
C ALA A 520 -11.28 -17.89 1.31
N TRP A 521 -11.12 -18.72 0.28
CA TRP A 521 -10.53 -18.30 -1.00
C TRP A 521 -11.33 -17.15 -1.62
N ARG A 522 -12.66 -17.27 -1.69
CA ARG A 522 -13.51 -16.19 -2.22
C ARG A 522 -13.39 -14.90 -1.40
N GLU A 523 -13.24 -15.01 -0.07
CA GLU A 523 -13.11 -13.84 0.82
C GLU A 523 -11.79 -13.10 0.60
N VAL A 524 -10.66 -13.81 0.55
CA VAL A 524 -9.33 -13.18 0.53
C VAL A 524 -8.70 -13.08 -0.86
N GLY A 525 -9.29 -13.73 -1.87
CA GLY A 525 -8.85 -13.65 -3.28
C GLY A 525 -7.65 -14.52 -3.64
N TYR A 526 -7.04 -15.23 -2.67
CA TYR A 526 -5.90 -16.13 -2.90
C TYR A 526 -6.01 -17.42 -2.09
N VAL A 527 -5.18 -18.41 -2.43
CA VAL A 527 -5.17 -19.75 -1.82
C VAL A 527 -3.82 -20.07 -1.23
N VAL A 528 -3.82 -20.35 0.08
CA VAL A 528 -2.65 -20.84 0.81
C VAL A 528 -2.77 -22.35 0.99
N THR A 529 -1.85 -23.10 0.38
CA THR A 529 -1.66 -24.55 0.60
C THR A 529 -0.24 -24.80 1.06
N GLU A 530 0.10 -26.01 1.52
CA GLU A 530 1.49 -26.36 1.87
C GLU A 530 2.48 -26.09 0.71
N ASP A 531 2.05 -26.34 -0.53
CA ASP A 531 2.88 -26.13 -1.73
C ASP A 531 3.04 -24.64 -2.09
N THR A 532 2.02 -23.81 -1.85
CA THR A 532 2.03 -22.38 -2.22
C THR A 532 2.42 -21.47 -1.07
N ARG A 533 2.41 -21.96 0.19
CA ARG A 533 2.60 -21.18 1.43
C ARG A 533 3.82 -20.28 1.39
N SER A 534 4.93 -20.78 0.85
CA SER A 534 6.19 -20.03 0.79
C SER A 534 6.18 -18.82 -0.16
N GLY A 535 5.15 -18.69 -1.00
CA GLY A 535 4.94 -17.53 -1.88
C GLY A 535 4.13 -16.38 -1.25
N PHE A 536 3.68 -16.53 0.00
CA PHE A 536 2.85 -15.57 0.74
C PHE A 536 3.57 -15.01 1.97
N THR A 537 3.15 -13.83 2.43
CA THR A 537 3.61 -13.23 3.69
C THR A 537 2.93 -13.86 4.89
N ALA A 538 3.44 -13.62 6.11
CA ALA A 538 2.72 -14.05 7.30
C ALA A 538 1.34 -13.41 7.41
N ALA A 539 1.23 -12.12 7.07
CA ALA A 539 -0.06 -11.43 7.09
C ALA A 539 -1.09 -12.13 6.20
N GLU A 540 -0.72 -12.55 4.98
CA GLU A 540 -1.61 -13.26 4.08
C GLU A 540 -1.98 -14.66 4.58
N VAL A 541 -0.99 -15.41 5.09
CA VAL A 541 -1.23 -16.73 5.66
C VAL A 541 -2.17 -16.64 6.87
N ILE A 542 -1.96 -15.65 7.74
CA ILE A 542 -2.82 -15.38 8.91
C ILE A 542 -4.23 -14.97 8.46
N ALA A 543 -4.34 -14.08 7.47
CA ALA A 543 -5.63 -13.63 6.94
C ALA A 543 -6.43 -14.80 6.35
N PHE A 544 -5.79 -15.64 5.52
CA PHE A 544 -6.41 -16.84 4.95
C PHE A 544 -6.86 -17.82 6.03
N ASN A 545 -5.99 -18.14 7.00
CA ASN A 545 -6.31 -19.06 8.08
C ASN A 545 -7.47 -18.56 8.95
N ARG A 546 -7.57 -17.25 9.18
CA ARG A 546 -8.70 -16.65 9.92
C ARG A 546 -9.99 -16.69 9.13
N ALA A 547 -9.96 -16.44 7.83
CA ALA A 547 -11.13 -16.60 6.96
C ALA A 547 -11.62 -18.06 7.00
N LEU A 548 -10.70 -19.02 6.85
CA LEU A 548 -10.99 -20.45 6.96
C LEU A 548 -11.61 -20.82 8.31
N ALA A 549 -11.06 -20.33 9.42
CA ALA A 549 -11.61 -20.57 10.75
C ALA A 549 -13.02 -20.01 10.92
N ARG A 550 -13.27 -18.76 10.47
CA ARG A 550 -14.60 -18.14 10.53
C ARG A 550 -15.65 -18.94 9.76
N HIS A 551 -15.33 -19.39 8.55
CA HIS A 551 -16.27 -20.18 7.73
C HIS A 551 -16.53 -21.56 8.33
N ARG A 552 -15.50 -22.23 8.88
CA ARG A 552 -15.69 -23.48 9.64
C ARG A 552 -16.61 -23.30 10.85
N GLU A 553 -16.46 -22.21 11.59
CA GLU A 553 -17.33 -21.89 12.73
C GLU A 553 -18.76 -21.55 12.31
N ALA A 554 -18.93 -20.91 11.16
CA ALA A 554 -20.24 -20.60 10.57
C ALA A 554 -20.97 -21.85 10.04
N GLY A 555 -20.26 -22.96 9.86
CA GLY A 555 -20.81 -24.20 9.28
C GLY A 555 -21.06 -24.09 7.77
N GLU A 556 -20.38 -23.15 7.12
CA GLU A 556 -20.30 -22.99 5.68
C GLU A 556 -19.23 -23.93 5.13
#